data_AF-A0A929TVK5-F1
#
_entry.id   AF-A0A929TVK5-F1
#
_cell.length_a   1.000
_cell.length_b   1.000
_cell.length_c   1.000
_cell.angle_alpha   90.00
_cell.angle_beta   90.00
_cell.angle_gamma   90.00
#
_symmetry.space_group_name_H-M   'P 1'
#
loop_
_entity.id
_entity.type
_entity.pdbx_description
1 polymer ?
#
loop_
_entity_poly.entity_id
_entity_poly.type
_entity_poly.pdbx_seq_one_letter_code
_entity_poly.pdbx_strand_id
1 'polypeptide(L)'
;MQERKTMENLHKFYPELVGKYDIPAIEPCGYDGVKNWISFNYAKSYKGEFESTGLHFFLDDYQFFRVWREPDKYINILKKFKYVLSPDFSLYTDYPKIMQMYNHYRKHWLAAYWQSLGIKVIPTIA
;
A
#
# COMPACT_ATOMS: atom_id res chain seq x y z
N MET A 1 -1.34 26.08 -17.67
CA MET A 1 -1.27 24.74 -17.04
C MET A 1 -1.63 24.92 -15.58
N GLN A 2 -2.78 24.40 -15.16
CA GLN A 2 -3.20 24.55 -13.77
C GLN A 2 -2.30 23.65 -12.92
N GLU A 3 -1.51 24.25 -12.01
CA GLU A 3 -0.79 23.50 -10.98
C GLU A 3 -1.78 22.52 -10.33
N ARG A 4 -1.53 21.21 -10.48
CA ARG A 4 -2.34 20.22 -9.77
C ARG A 4 -2.12 20.48 -8.29
N LYS A 5 -3.11 21.08 -7.65
CA LYS A 5 -3.12 21.37 -6.21
C LYS A 5 -2.61 20.15 -5.43
N THR A 6 -1.76 20.42 -4.45
CA THR A 6 -1.14 19.53 -3.45
C THR A 6 -2.16 18.83 -2.52
N MET A 7 -3.29 18.36 -3.06
CA MET A 7 -4.27 17.60 -2.29
C MET A 7 -3.78 16.15 -2.15
N GLU A 8 -3.44 15.77 -0.93
CA GLU A 8 -2.90 14.44 -0.58
C GLU A 8 -1.74 14.05 -1.52
N ASN A 9 -1.75 12.82 -2.04
CA ASN A 9 -0.70 12.28 -2.90
C ASN A 9 -0.98 12.39 -4.41
N LEU A 10 -2.07 13.05 -4.84
CA LEU A 10 -2.50 13.08 -6.25
C LEU A 10 -1.50 13.76 -7.21
N HIS A 11 -0.64 14.62 -6.67
CA HIS A 11 0.44 15.25 -7.43
C HIS A 11 1.62 14.30 -7.70
N LYS A 12 1.75 13.20 -6.94
CA LYS A 12 2.84 12.22 -7.05
C LYS A 12 2.56 11.14 -8.07
N PHE A 13 1.33 10.64 -8.08
CA PHE A 13 0.93 9.54 -8.95
C PHE A 13 -0.57 9.58 -9.19
N TYR A 14 -0.95 9.39 -10.44
CA TYR A 14 -2.33 9.34 -10.89
C TYR A 14 -2.57 7.95 -11.52
N PRO A 15 -3.19 7.02 -10.79
CA PRO A 15 -3.43 5.66 -11.27
C PRO A 15 -4.52 5.60 -12.34
N GLU A 16 -4.62 4.45 -13.00
CA GLU A 16 -5.85 4.06 -13.67
C GLU A 16 -6.97 3.88 -12.62
N LEU A 17 -8.14 4.45 -12.89
CA LEU A 17 -9.29 4.46 -11.99
C LEU A 17 -10.39 3.59 -12.58
N VAL A 18 -11.03 2.77 -11.75
CA VAL A 18 -12.04 1.81 -12.18
C VAL A 18 -13.29 1.84 -11.32
N GLY A 19 -14.40 1.40 -11.93
CA GLY A 19 -15.69 1.24 -11.27
C GLY A 19 -16.40 2.56 -10.96
N LYS A 20 -17.49 2.47 -10.17
CA LYS A 20 -18.39 3.60 -9.89
C LYS A 20 -17.75 4.73 -9.07
N TYR A 21 -16.71 4.41 -8.30
CA TYR A 21 -16.13 5.32 -7.29
C TYR A 21 -14.69 5.71 -7.62
N ASP A 22 -14.25 5.49 -8.86
CA ASP A 22 -12.91 5.83 -9.33
C ASP A 22 -11.82 5.32 -8.38
N ILE A 23 -11.91 4.05 -8.01
CA ILE A 23 -10.92 3.42 -7.14
C ILE A 23 -9.71 3.02 -7.99
N PRO A 24 -8.47 3.27 -7.54
CA PRO A 24 -7.29 2.84 -8.28
C PRO A 24 -7.30 1.34 -8.56
N ALA A 25 -7.06 0.96 -9.82
CA ALA A 25 -6.89 -0.43 -10.21
C ALA A 25 -5.60 -0.99 -9.58
N ILE A 26 -5.65 -2.28 -9.20
CA ILE A 26 -4.47 -3.01 -8.73
C ILE A 26 -4.33 -4.24 -9.62
N GLU A 27 -3.14 -4.42 -10.18
CA GLU A 27 -2.87 -5.57 -11.04
C GLU A 27 -2.72 -6.85 -10.20
N PRO A 28 -3.14 -8.02 -10.72
CA PRO A 28 -2.84 -9.30 -10.09
C PRO A 28 -1.33 -9.51 -9.96
N CYS A 29 -0.88 -9.97 -8.79
CA CYS A 29 0.51 -10.35 -8.58
C CYS A 29 0.59 -11.87 -8.42
N GLY A 30 1.41 -12.52 -9.27
CA GLY A 30 1.75 -13.91 -9.09
C GLY A 30 2.43 -14.15 -7.73
N TYR A 31 2.23 -15.34 -7.17
CA TYR A 31 2.81 -15.74 -5.89
C TYR A 31 3.40 -17.15 -5.98
N ASP A 32 4.69 -17.24 -5.71
CA ASP A 32 5.49 -18.47 -5.72
C ASP A 32 6.03 -18.84 -4.33
N GLY A 33 5.56 -18.17 -3.27
CA GLY A 33 5.97 -18.44 -1.90
C GLY A 33 7.03 -17.50 -1.34
N VAL A 34 7.02 -17.35 -0.01
CA VAL A 34 8.10 -16.76 0.81
C VAL A 34 8.41 -17.72 1.96
N LYS A 35 9.63 -17.67 2.49
CA LYS A 35 10.02 -18.44 3.68
C LYS A 35 9.36 -17.87 4.94
N ASN A 36 9.27 -16.53 5.02
CA ASN A 36 8.78 -15.83 6.20
C ASN A 36 7.96 -14.59 5.82
N TRP A 37 7.14 -14.14 6.76
CA TRP A 37 6.46 -12.84 6.71
C TRP A 37 6.89 -12.00 7.92
N ILE A 38 7.07 -10.71 7.70
CA ILE A 38 7.29 -9.76 8.79
C ILE A 38 6.33 -8.58 8.69
N SER A 39 5.99 -7.99 9.83
CA SER A 39 5.16 -6.80 9.88
C SER A 39 5.98 -5.53 9.62
N PHE A 40 5.34 -4.53 9.00
CA PHE A 40 5.99 -3.28 8.59
C PHE A 40 6.74 -2.53 9.71
N ASN A 41 6.30 -2.63 10.96
CA ASN A 41 6.98 -2.01 12.09
C ASN A 41 8.42 -2.52 12.29
N TYR A 42 8.75 -3.74 11.88
CA TYR A 42 10.11 -4.30 11.93
C TYR A 42 10.93 -4.09 10.65
N ALA A 43 10.34 -3.53 9.58
CA ALA A 43 10.99 -3.46 8.27
C ALA A 43 12.37 -2.77 8.30
N LYS A 44 12.50 -1.69 9.08
CA LYS A 44 13.75 -0.91 9.15
C LYS A 44 14.88 -1.62 9.91
N SER A 45 14.53 -2.45 10.89
CA SER A 45 15.49 -3.17 11.73
C SER A 45 15.72 -4.61 11.27
N TYR A 46 15.03 -5.05 10.22
CA TYR A 46 15.15 -6.40 9.67
C TYR A 46 16.56 -6.63 9.09
N LYS A 47 17.17 -7.75 9.48
CA LYS A 47 18.53 -8.17 9.08
C LYS A 47 18.57 -9.53 8.38
N GLY A 48 17.42 -10.10 8.05
CA GLY A 48 17.33 -11.41 7.41
C GLY A 48 17.39 -11.35 5.88
N GLU A 49 16.98 -12.45 5.23
CA GLU A 49 16.93 -12.57 3.78
C GLU A 49 15.68 -11.87 3.20
N PHE A 50 15.85 -10.67 2.64
CA PHE A 50 14.74 -9.90 2.09
C PHE A 50 14.08 -10.57 0.86
N GLU A 51 14.88 -11.15 -0.05
CA GLU A 51 14.42 -11.79 -1.29
C GLU A 51 13.63 -13.09 -1.06
N SER A 52 13.62 -13.62 0.16
CA SER A 52 12.83 -14.78 0.57
C SER A 52 11.77 -14.44 1.61
N THR A 53 11.56 -13.14 1.91
CA THR A 53 10.66 -12.66 2.96
C THR A 53 9.62 -11.70 2.38
N GLY A 54 8.37 -11.89 2.81
CA GLY A 54 7.28 -10.97 2.52
C GLY A 54 7.05 -9.95 3.63
N LEU A 55 6.51 -8.79 3.27
CA LEU A 55 6.16 -7.72 4.20
C LEU A 55 4.64 -7.55 4.27
N HIS A 56 4.07 -7.49 5.47
CA HIS A 56 2.63 -7.26 5.66
C HIS A 56 2.32 -6.05 6.56
N PHE A 57 1.06 -5.61 6.47
CA PHE A 57 0.51 -4.46 7.19
C PHE A 57 -0.65 -4.84 8.12
N PHE A 58 -0.77 -6.11 8.52
CA PHE A 58 -1.70 -6.56 9.57
C PHE A 58 -1.27 -6.01 10.94
N LEU A 59 -1.53 -4.72 11.13
CA LEU A 59 -1.16 -3.85 12.24
C LEU A 59 -2.30 -2.84 12.42
N ASP A 60 -2.32 -2.11 13.53
CA ASP A 60 -3.22 -0.97 13.65
C ASP A 60 -2.80 0.16 12.68
N ASP A 61 -3.78 0.85 12.10
CA ASP A 61 -3.59 1.95 11.13
C ASP A 61 -2.51 2.95 11.53
N TYR A 62 -2.45 3.35 12.80
CA TYR A 62 -1.50 4.35 13.27
C TYR A 62 -0.03 3.92 13.06
N GLN A 63 0.25 2.62 13.02
CA GLN A 63 1.61 2.09 12.85
C GLN A 63 2.13 2.24 11.41
N PHE A 64 1.22 2.31 10.43
CA PHE A 64 1.58 2.43 9.01
C PHE A 64 0.97 3.65 8.30
N PHE A 65 0.18 4.47 8.99
CA PHE A 65 -0.36 5.73 8.45
C PHE A 65 0.74 6.63 7.86
N ARG A 66 1.94 6.59 8.44
CA ARG A 66 3.14 7.28 7.93
C ARG A 66 3.49 6.94 6.46
N VAL A 67 3.11 5.75 5.98
CA VAL A 67 3.32 5.33 4.59
C VAL A 67 2.34 6.03 3.64
N TRP A 68 1.12 6.33 4.09
CA TRP A 68 0.22 7.21 3.33
C TRP A 68 0.73 8.65 3.31
N ARG A 69 1.21 9.16 4.44
CA ARG A 69 1.65 10.55 4.57
C ARG A 69 2.94 10.87 3.80
N GLU A 70 3.89 9.94 3.78
CA GLU A 70 5.19 10.10 3.13
C GLU A 70 5.53 8.86 2.28
N PRO A 71 4.77 8.56 1.20
CA PRO A 71 4.89 7.28 0.49
C PRO A 71 6.30 7.04 -0.09
N ASP A 72 6.92 8.09 -0.64
CA ASP A 72 8.24 8.02 -1.27
C ASP A 72 9.35 7.55 -0.32
N LYS A 73 9.24 7.88 0.97
CA LYS A 73 10.24 7.60 2.01
C LYS A 73 10.40 6.11 2.29
N TYR A 74 9.38 5.31 2.00
CA TYR A 74 9.37 3.88 2.29
C TYR A 74 9.67 3.01 1.06
N ILE A 75 9.67 3.57 -0.15
CA ILE A 75 9.86 2.81 -1.38
C ILE A 75 11.15 1.97 -1.35
N ASN A 76 12.27 2.57 -0.92
CA ASN A 76 13.55 1.88 -0.88
C ASN A 76 13.60 0.69 0.09
N ILE A 77 12.82 0.70 1.17
CA ILE A 77 12.74 -0.45 2.08
C ILE A 77 11.73 -1.48 1.58
N LEU A 78 10.60 -1.04 1.04
CA LEU A 78 9.57 -1.93 0.46
C LEU A 78 10.13 -2.74 -0.71
N LYS A 79 10.92 -2.12 -1.59
CA LYS A 79 11.55 -2.75 -2.76
C LYS A 79 12.50 -3.90 -2.43
N LYS A 80 12.98 -4.00 -1.18
CA LYS A 80 13.89 -5.09 -0.80
C LYS A 80 13.15 -6.41 -0.62
N PHE A 81 11.90 -6.37 -0.16
CA PHE A 81 11.14 -7.57 0.15
C PHE A 81 10.63 -8.25 -1.13
N LYS A 82 10.61 -9.58 -1.13
CA LYS A 82 10.15 -10.39 -2.29
C LYS A 82 8.72 -10.01 -2.71
N TYR A 83 7.86 -9.84 -1.71
CA TYR A 83 6.47 -9.41 -1.87
C TYR A 83 6.10 -8.43 -0.76
N VAL A 84 5.23 -7.49 -1.10
CA VAL A 84 4.62 -6.56 -0.15
C VAL A 84 3.11 -6.71 -0.22
N LEU A 85 2.44 -6.97 0.89
CA LEU A 85 0.99 -6.91 0.91
C LEU A 85 0.52 -5.46 0.83
N SER A 86 -0.58 -5.18 0.12
CA SER A 86 -1.19 -3.85 0.16
C SER A 86 -1.52 -3.45 1.61
N PRO A 87 -1.41 -2.17 1.99
CA PRO A 87 -1.71 -1.75 3.35
C PRO A 87 -3.21 -1.87 3.58
N ASP A 88 -3.60 -2.36 4.75
CA ASP A 88 -4.99 -2.68 5.04
C ASP A 88 -5.57 -1.74 6.08
N PHE A 89 -6.04 -0.57 5.64
CA PHE A 89 -6.66 0.40 6.53
C PHE A 89 -7.98 -0.16 7.08
N SER A 90 -8.15 -0.05 8.40
CA SER A 90 -9.35 -0.54 9.07
C SER A 90 -10.63 0.04 8.44
N LEU A 91 -11.51 -0.86 8.00
CA LEU A 91 -12.88 -0.55 7.58
C LEU A 91 -13.81 -0.90 8.75
N TYR A 92 -13.71 -0.15 9.86
CA TYR A 92 -14.61 -0.40 10.98
C TYR A 92 -16.06 -0.20 10.52
N THR A 93 -16.91 -1.22 10.71
CA THR A 93 -18.27 -1.24 10.15
C THR A 93 -19.19 -0.17 10.71
N ASP A 94 -18.84 0.37 11.88
CA ASP A 94 -19.49 1.49 12.56
C ASP A 94 -19.06 2.86 11.99
N TYR A 95 -18.02 2.93 11.16
CA TYR A 95 -17.60 4.18 10.55
C TYR A 95 -18.59 4.64 9.47
N PRO A 96 -18.74 5.95 9.25
CA PRO A 96 -19.48 6.46 8.11
C PRO A 96 -18.97 5.86 6.80
N LYS A 97 -19.87 5.49 5.89
CA LYS A 97 -19.52 4.87 4.59
C LYS A 97 -18.47 5.65 3.81
N ILE A 98 -18.49 6.98 3.90
CA ILE A 98 -17.51 7.86 3.25
C ILE A 98 -16.08 7.59 3.76
N MET A 99 -15.93 7.36 5.07
CA MET A 99 -14.61 7.03 5.65
C MET A 99 -14.13 5.65 5.21
N GLN A 100 -15.04 4.67 5.13
CA GLN A 100 -14.72 3.34 4.61
C GLN A 100 -14.26 3.42 3.14
N MET A 101 -14.97 4.18 2.31
CA MET A 101 -14.59 4.42 0.92
C MET A 101 -13.24 5.13 0.80
N TYR A 102 -12.96 6.11 1.66
CA TYR A 102 -11.68 6.80 1.67
C TYR A 102 -10.53 5.87 2.08
N ASN A 103 -10.72 5.02 3.08
CA ASN A 103 -9.73 4.02 3.50
C ASN A 103 -9.44 3.01 2.39
N HIS A 104 -10.49 2.55 1.72
CA HIS A 104 -10.39 1.67 0.56
C HIS A 104 -9.61 2.34 -0.59
N TYR A 105 -9.91 3.61 -0.89
CA TYR A 105 -9.16 4.39 -1.87
C TYR A 105 -7.67 4.49 -1.52
N ARG A 106 -7.32 4.83 -0.27
CA ARG A 106 -5.93 4.99 0.17
C ARG A 106 -5.11 3.70 0.05
N LYS A 107 -5.72 2.57 0.42
CA LYS A 107 -5.15 1.23 0.23
C LYS A 107 -4.82 0.97 -1.24
N HIS A 108 -5.80 1.19 -2.12
CA HIS A 108 -5.65 0.96 -3.55
C HIS A 108 -4.63 1.90 -4.20
N TRP A 109 -4.64 3.17 -3.82
CA TRP A 109 -3.68 4.15 -4.32
C TRP A 109 -2.24 3.77 -3.95
N LEU A 110 -1.99 3.35 -2.70
CA LEU A 110 -0.66 2.90 -2.28
C LEU A 110 -0.23 1.63 -3.03
N ALA A 111 -1.13 0.66 -3.17
CA ALA A 111 -0.84 -0.57 -3.90
C ALA A 111 -0.48 -0.30 -5.37
N ALA A 112 -1.30 0.48 -6.07
CA ALA A 112 -1.07 0.88 -7.45
C ALA A 112 0.23 1.70 -7.59
N TYR A 113 0.48 2.61 -6.66
CA TYR A 113 1.72 3.41 -6.65
C TYR A 113 2.95 2.52 -6.51
N TRP A 114 2.94 1.57 -5.57
CA TRP A 114 4.05 0.65 -5.38
C TRP A 114 4.26 -0.28 -6.59
N GLN A 115 3.18 -0.76 -7.21
CA GLN A 115 3.26 -1.55 -8.45
C GLN A 115 3.90 -0.74 -9.58
N SER A 116 3.51 0.53 -9.75
CA SER A 116 4.11 1.42 -10.77
C SER A 116 5.62 1.65 -10.56
N LEU A 117 6.11 1.42 -9.34
CA LEU A 117 7.52 1.52 -8.99
C LEU A 117 8.26 0.17 -9.05
N GLY A 118 7.61 -0.90 -9.50
CA GLY A 118 8.17 -2.24 -9.66
C GLY A 118 8.16 -3.09 -8.40
N ILE A 119 7.40 -2.71 -7.37
CA ILE A 119 7.21 -3.55 -6.18
C ILE A 119 6.18 -4.63 -6.51
N LYS A 120 6.47 -5.88 -6.17
CA LYS A 120 5.52 -7.00 -6.28
C LYS A 120 4.49 -6.91 -5.15
N VAL A 121 3.37 -6.25 -5.43
CA VAL A 121 2.30 -6.03 -4.44
C VAL A 121 1.24 -7.10 -4.55
N ILE A 122 0.96 -7.80 -3.46
CA ILE A 122 -0.18 -8.72 -3.36
C ILE A 122 -1.35 -7.97 -2.71
N PRO A 123 -2.49 -7.79 -3.40
CA PRO A 123 -3.67 -7.15 -2.82
C PRO A 123 -4.20 -7.96 -1.64
N THR A 124 -4.53 -7.28 -0.55
CA THR A 124 -5.23 -7.86 0.60
C THR A 124 -6.72 -7.60 0.49
N ILE A 125 -7.54 -8.44 1.12
CA ILE A 125 -8.99 -8.25 1.22
C ILE A 125 -9.29 -7.78 2.65
N ALA A 126 -9.98 -6.65 2.77
CA ALA A 126 -10.63 -6.19 4.01
C ALA A 126 -12.12 -6.06 3.75
#